data_AF-A0A6N8H2F5-F1
#
_entry.id   AF-A0A6N8H2F5-F1
#
_cell.length_a   1.000
_cell.length_b   1.000
_cell.length_c   1.000
_cell.angle_alpha   90.00
_cell.angle_beta   90.00
_cell.angle_gamma   90.00
#
_symmetry.space_group_name_H-M   'P 1'
#
loop_
_entity.id
_entity.type
_entity.pdbx_description
1 polymer ?
#
loop_
_entity_poly.entity_id
_entity_poly.type
_entity_poly.pdbx_seq_one_letter_code
_entity_poly.pdbx_strand_id
1 'polypeptide(L)'
;MDFIRNKEVKRQIVVSSILILFWGGIGIIVDSKAVWIVLSAIISSSAVSLFFTYQRYKKIADFSLHIDRLLHGDEKISFGQFQEGELSVLHDEISKMTRRLIEQAEALKMEKGNLANALADISHQLKTPLTSLNILNASLCNEELTDEERYELIREQTMLLSRMEWLIATLLKISKLDAGTITLKPQAVYLKDVVEKAIRPLEIAAELKMQTITQVIPAELKLSLDTDWTAEALGM
;
A
#
# COMPACT_ATOMS: atom_id res chain seq x y z
N MET A 1 -8.46 -30.63 16.39
CA MET A 1 -9.87 -30.21 16.56
C MET A 1 -10.77 -31.34 16.13
N ASP A 2 -11.68 -31.75 17.00
CA ASP A 2 -12.43 -33.01 16.90
C ASP A 2 -13.30 -33.09 15.64
N PHE A 3 -12.98 -34.06 14.78
CA PHE A 3 -13.73 -34.40 13.56
C PHE A 3 -15.23 -34.63 13.81
N ILE A 4 -15.57 -35.12 15.01
CA ILE A 4 -16.95 -35.41 15.46
C ILE A 4 -17.71 -34.13 15.88
N ARG A 5 -17.02 -33.00 16.11
CA ARG A 5 -17.66 -31.74 16.53
C ARG A 5 -18.19 -30.91 15.36
N ASN A 6 -17.89 -31.30 14.13
CA ASN A 6 -18.38 -30.59 12.95
C ASN A 6 -19.88 -30.88 12.73
N LYS A 7 -20.70 -29.82 12.74
CA LYS A 7 -22.16 -29.90 12.57
C LYS A 7 -22.56 -30.59 11.28
N GLU A 8 -21.77 -30.45 10.22
CA GLU A 8 -22.07 -31.03 8.91
C GLU A 8 -21.85 -32.54 8.86
N VAL A 9 -20.77 -33.03 9.48
CA VAL A 9 -20.50 -34.47 9.65
C VAL A 9 -21.57 -35.10 10.55
N LYS A 10 -21.92 -34.43 11.65
CA LYS A 10 -23.00 -34.89 12.54
C LYS A 10 -24.35 -34.94 11.80
N ARG A 11 -24.67 -33.94 10.98
CA ARG A 11 -25.89 -33.90 10.16
C ARG A 11 -25.89 -35.02 9.12
N GLN A 12 -24.77 -35.29 8.45
CA GLN A 12 -24.65 -36.42 7.52
C GLN A 12 -24.91 -37.75 8.21
N ILE A 13 -24.27 -38.00 9.36
CA ILE A 13 -24.48 -39.24 10.14
C ILE A 13 -25.95 -39.40 10.53
N VAL A 14 -26.60 -38.34 11.03
CA VAL A 14 -28.02 -38.38 11.43
C VAL A 14 -28.93 -38.67 10.24
N VAL A 15 -28.72 -38.03 9.08
CA VAL A 15 -29.51 -38.27 7.87
C VAL A 15 -29.31 -39.70 7.35
N SER A 16 -28.07 -40.20 7.35
CA SER A 16 -27.75 -41.59 7.00
C SER A 16 -28.48 -42.57 7.92
N SER A 17 -28.48 -42.33 9.23
CA SER A 17 -29.18 -43.20 10.20
C SER A 17 -30.69 -43.21 9.98
N ILE A 18 -31.31 -42.06 9.66
CA ILE A 18 -32.75 -41.97 9.36
C ILE A 18 -33.08 -42.76 8.09
N LEU A 19 -32.28 -42.63 7.03
CA LEU A 19 -32.48 -43.35 5.77
C LEU A 19 -32.32 -44.87 5.95
N ILE A 20 -31.34 -45.31 6.74
CA ILE A 20 -31.14 -46.73 7.07
C ILE A 20 -32.39 -47.32 7.75
N LEU A 21 -32.96 -46.59 8.73
CA LEU A 21 -34.16 -47.02 9.44
C LEU A 21 -35.39 -47.05 8.52
N PHE A 22 -35.55 -46.05 7.65
CA PHE A 22 -36.67 -45.93 6.72
C PHE A 22 -36.68 -47.07 5.68
N TRP A 23 -35.55 -47.30 5.02
CA TRP A 23 -35.43 -48.37 4.01
C TRP A 23 -35.42 -49.76 4.65
N GLY A 24 -34.84 -49.91 5.83
CA GLY A 24 -34.91 -51.15 6.61
C GLY A 24 -36.34 -51.56 6.94
N GLY A 25 -37.21 -50.59 7.31
CA GLY A 25 -38.62 -50.83 7.59
C GLY A 25 -39.44 -51.23 6.35
N ILE A 26 -39.22 -50.56 5.20
CA ILE A 26 -39.90 -50.87 3.94
C ILE A 26 -39.49 -52.26 3.41
N GLY A 27 -38.21 -52.61 3.55
CA GLY A 27 -37.68 -53.88 3.05
C GLY A 27 -38.29 -55.13 3.71
N ILE A 28 -38.69 -55.04 4.99
CA ILE A 28 -39.34 -56.13 5.73
C ILE A 28 -40.69 -56.53 5.10
N ILE A 29 -41.36 -55.62 4.40
CA ILE A 29 -42.69 -55.85 3.80
C ILE A 29 -42.60 -56.52 2.42
N VAL A 30 -41.46 -56.40 1.72
CA VAL A 30 -41.34 -56.82 0.31
C VAL A 30 -40.60 -58.15 0.15
N ASP A 31 -39.35 -58.27 0.64
CA ASP A 31 -38.54 -59.50 0.58
C ASP A 31 -37.31 -59.40 1.51
N SER A 32 -37.06 -60.43 2.33
CA SER A 32 -35.98 -60.46 3.33
C SER A 32 -34.57 -60.38 2.73
N LYS A 33 -34.36 -60.79 1.47
CA LYS A 33 -33.03 -60.72 0.83
C LYS A 33 -32.74 -59.34 0.23
N ALA A 34 -33.78 -58.61 -0.21
CA ALA A 34 -33.65 -57.27 -0.78
C ALA A 34 -33.18 -56.24 0.28
N VAL A 35 -33.55 -56.44 1.55
CA VAL A 35 -33.16 -55.55 2.66
C VAL A 35 -31.65 -55.44 2.83
N TRP A 36 -30.93 -56.57 2.78
CA TRP A 36 -29.48 -56.61 2.97
C TRP A 36 -28.72 -55.91 1.83
N ILE A 37 -29.25 -56.00 0.61
CA ILE A 37 -28.67 -55.32 -0.56
C ILE A 37 -28.82 -53.80 -0.41
N VAL A 38 -29.99 -53.31 -0.04
CA VAL A 38 -30.24 -51.87 0.13
C VAL A 38 -29.43 -51.29 1.30
N LEU A 39 -29.35 -52.01 2.42
CA LEU A 39 -28.56 -51.56 3.58
C LEU A 39 -27.06 -51.47 3.25
N SER A 40 -26.50 -52.47 2.58
CA SER A 40 -25.08 -52.44 2.18
C SER A 40 -24.77 -51.31 1.18
N ALA A 41 -25.70 -50.98 0.28
CA ALA A 41 -25.58 -49.86 -0.64
C ALA A 41 -25.60 -48.49 0.10
N ILE A 42 -26.47 -48.31 1.09
CA ILE A 42 -26.55 -47.07 1.87
C ILE A 42 -25.31 -46.89 2.75
N ILE A 43 -24.83 -47.96 3.39
CA ILE A 43 -23.64 -47.92 4.24
C ILE A 43 -22.40 -47.59 3.41
N SER A 44 -22.22 -48.23 2.25
CA SER A 44 -21.09 -47.96 1.36
C SER A 44 -21.12 -46.53 0.81
N SER A 45 -22.28 -46.04 0.35
CA SER A 45 -22.45 -44.66 -0.10
C SER A 45 -22.14 -43.63 1.01
N SER A 46 -22.62 -43.89 2.24
CA SER A 46 -22.36 -43.03 3.39
C SER A 46 -20.88 -43.00 3.77
N ALA A 47 -20.21 -44.16 3.74
CA ALA A 47 -18.78 -44.26 4.03
C ALA A 47 -17.94 -43.48 3.00
N VAL A 48 -18.27 -43.58 1.70
CA VAL A 48 -17.60 -42.83 0.63
C VAL A 48 -17.81 -41.33 0.82
N SER A 49 -19.03 -40.87 1.11
CA SER A 49 -19.31 -39.46 1.37
C SER A 49 -18.53 -38.92 2.56
N LEU A 50 -18.50 -39.65 3.68
CA LEU A 50 -17.74 -39.25 4.88
C LEU A 50 -16.24 -39.16 4.59
N PHE A 51 -15.70 -40.08 3.79
CA PHE A 51 -14.30 -40.06 3.38
C PHE A 51 -13.95 -38.82 2.55
N PHE A 52 -14.79 -38.46 1.56
CA PHE A 52 -14.61 -37.24 0.77
C PHE A 52 -14.74 -35.97 1.64
N THR A 53 -15.71 -35.93 2.56
CA THR A 53 -15.88 -34.82 3.52
C THR A 53 -14.65 -34.68 4.42
N TYR A 54 -14.11 -35.79 4.94
CA TYR A 54 -12.91 -35.79 5.77
C TYR A 54 -11.70 -35.24 5.02
N GLN A 55 -11.47 -35.71 3.78
CA GLN A 55 -10.37 -35.20 2.95
C GLN A 55 -10.50 -33.70 2.67
N ARG A 56 -11.70 -33.21 2.33
CA ARG A 56 -11.94 -31.77 2.14
C ARG A 56 -11.62 -30.97 3.40
N TYR A 57 -12.05 -31.44 4.56
CA TYR A 57 -11.86 -30.72 5.82
C TYR A 57 -10.39 -30.66 6.22
N LYS A 58 -9.65 -31.75 6.03
CA LYS A 58 -8.20 -31.78 6.28
C LYS A 58 -7.46 -30.77 5.41
N LYS A 59 -7.78 -30.69 4.11
CA LYS A 59 -7.18 -29.71 3.20
C LYS A 59 -7.47 -28.26 3.63
N ILE A 60 -8.69 -27.97 4.09
CA ILE A 60 -9.06 -26.62 4.59
C ILE A 60 -8.30 -26.29 5.88
N ALA A 61 -8.13 -27.26 6.78
CA ALA A 61 -7.40 -27.07 8.03
C ALA A 61 -5.91 -26.78 7.76
N ASP A 62 -5.27 -27.57 6.89
CA ASP A 62 -3.87 -27.35 6.48
C ASP A 62 -3.70 -25.98 5.81
N PHE A 63 -4.69 -25.55 5.02
CA PHE A 63 -4.70 -24.24 4.39
C PHE A 63 -4.85 -23.08 5.39
N SER A 64 -5.75 -23.21 6.37
CA SER A 64 -5.91 -22.24 7.46
C SER A 64 -4.61 -22.06 8.26
N LEU A 65 -3.86 -23.15 8.48
CA LEU A 65 -2.57 -23.12 9.15
C LEU A 65 -1.47 -22.43 8.31
N HIS A 66 -1.54 -22.51 6.99
CA HIS A 66 -0.62 -21.76 6.12
C HIS A 66 -0.90 -20.26 6.16
N ILE A 67 -2.16 -19.84 6.13
CA ILE A 67 -2.53 -18.42 6.27
C ILE A 67 -2.10 -17.89 7.64
N ASP A 68 -2.36 -18.64 8.71
CA ASP A 68 -1.98 -18.22 10.07
C ASP A 68 -0.46 -18.04 10.19
N ARG A 69 0.34 -18.98 9.67
CA ARG A 69 1.82 -18.84 9.67
C ARG A 69 2.32 -17.69 8.79
N LEU A 70 1.67 -17.42 7.65
CA LEU A 70 1.96 -16.25 6.82
C LEU A 70 1.69 -14.94 7.56
N LEU A 71 0.59 -14.86 8.32
CA LEU A 71 0.25 -13.68 9.13
C LEU A 71 1.25 -13.42 10.27
N HIS A 72 1.89 -14.48 10.78
CA HIS A 72 2.91 -14.39 11.83
C HIS A 72 4.34 -14.22 11.28
N GLY A 73 4.53 -14.18 9.95
CA GLY A 73 5.82 -13.83 9.31
C GLY A 73 6.85 -14.96 9.24
N ASP A 74 6.45 -16.21 9.53
CA ASP A 74 7.39 -17.31 9.77
C ASP A 74 7.76 -18.16 8.51
N GLU A 75 7.12 -17.97 7.35
CA GLU A 75 7.41 -18.79 6.15
C GLU A 75 7.57 -17.99 4.85
N LYS A 76 8.63 -18.34 4.11
CA LYS A 76 8.73 -18.05 2.67
C LYS A 76 7.71 -18.90 1.92
N ILE A 77 6.94 -18.22 1.08
CA ILE A 77 5.89 -18.81 0.24
C ILE A 77 6.40 -20.05 -0.50
N SER A 78 5.96 -21.23 -0.08
CA SER A 78 6.09 -22.48 -0.83
C SER A 78 4.70 -23.07 -0.98
N PHE A 79 4.01 -22.67 -2.05
CA PHE A 79 2.67 -23.16 -2.33
C PHE A 79 2.76 -24.47 -3.12
N GLY A 80 2.52 -25.59 -2.45
CA GLY A 80 2.35 -26.88 -3.12
C GLY A 80 1.13 -26.86 -4.05
N GLN A 81 1.27 -27.40 -5.26
CA GLN A 81 0.20 -27.46 -6.26
C GLN A 81 -0.98 -28.32 -5.76
N PHE A 82 -2.11 -27.68 -5.46
CA PHE A 82 -3.37 -28.38 -5.28
C PHE A 82 -3.89 -28.83 -6.65
N GLN A 83 -3.94 -30.15 -6.86
CA GLN A 83 -4.51 -30.74 -8.07
C GLN A 83 -6.04 -30.54 -8.09
N GLU A 84 -6.48 -29.71 -9.03
CA GLU A 84 -7.83 -29.49 -9.61
C GLU A 84 -9.06 -29.42 -8.67
N GLY A 85 -9.95 -28.47 -8.99
CA GLY A 85 -11.24 -28.25 -8.29
C GLY A 85 -11.37 -26.87 -7.65
N GLU A 86 -12.54 -26.56 -7.09
CA GLU A 86 -12.89 -25.26 -6.49
C GLU A 86 -11.90 -24.80 -5.40
N LEU A 87 -11.30 -25.75 -4.68
CA LEU A 87 -10.31 -25.45 -3.65
C LEU A 87 -8.97 -24.96 -4.23
N SER A 88 -8.62 -25.37 -5.45
CA SER A 88 -7.42 -24.90 -6.15
C SER A 88 -7.60 -23.45 -6.63
N VAL A 89 -8.80 -23.09 -7.10
CA VAL A 89 -9.15 -21.71 -7.47
C VAL A 89 -9.12 -20.80 -6.25
N LEU A 90 -9.71 -21.24 -5.12
CA LEU A 90 -9.66 -20.49 -3.86
C LEU A 90 -8.23 -20.29 -3.37
N HIS A 91 -7.41 -21.33 -3.47
CA HIS A 91 -5.99 -21.26 -3.14
C HIS A 91 -5.28 -20.20 -4.00
N ASP A 92 -5.44 -20.25 -5.33
CA ASP A 92 -4.81 -19.29 -6.24
C ASP A 92 -5.22 -17.84 -5.96
N GLU A 93 -6.52 -17.58 -5.71
CA GLU A 93 -6.96 -16.22 -5.38
C GLU A 93 -6.43 -15.70 -4.05
N ILE A 94 -6.36 -16.55 -3.03
CA ILE A 94 -5.74 -16.15 -1.76
C ILE A 94 -4.24 -15.96 -1.94
N SER A 95 -3.55 -16.81 -2.71
CA SER A 95 -2.12 -16.61 -3.02
C SER A 95 -1.88 -15.28 -3.74
N LYS A 96 -2.75 -14.90 -4.69
CA LYS A 96 -2.70 -13.58 -5.34
C LYS A 96 -2.93 -12.45 -4.35
N MET A 97 -3.93 -12.57 -3.47
CA MET A 97 -4.23 -11.58 -2.43
C MET A 97 -3.04 -11.41 -1.47
N THR A 98 -2.48 -12.50 -0.95
CA THR A 98 -1.32 -12.48 -0.07
C THR A 98 -0.13 -11.80 -0.73
N ARG A 99 0.16 -12.13 -2.00
CA ARG A 99 1.25 -11.49 -2.75
C ARG A 99 1.03 -9.98 -2.87
N ARG A 100 -0.17 -9.53 -3.22
CA ARG A 100 -0.51 -8.10 -3.28
C ARG A 100 -0.36 -7.42 -1.93
N LEU A 101 -0.75 -8.06 -0.84
CA LEU A 101 -0.60 -7.50 0.51
C LEU A 101 0.88 -7.35 0.89
N ILE A 102 1.72 -8.32 0.55
CA ILE A 102 3.17 -8.24 0.78
C ILE A 102 3.77 -7.11 -0.05
N GLU A 103 3.45 -7.03 -1.34
CA GLU A 103 3.90 -5.95 -2.23
C GLU A 103 3.49 -4.57 -1.69
N GLN A 104 2.25 -4.42 -1.22
CA GLN A 104 1.76 -3.19 -0.59
C GLN A 104 2.47 -2.86 0.73
N ALA A 105 2.72 -3.86 1.57
CA ALA A 105 3.42 -3.67 2.83
C ALA A 105 4.89 -3.24 2.61
N GLU A 106 5.57 -3.82 1.62
CA GLU A 106 6.92 -3.42 1.22
C GLU A 106 6.95 -2.00 0.65
N ALA A 107 6.03 -1.66 -0.24
CA ALA A 107 5.89 -0.31 -0.79
C ALA A 107 5.67 0.73 0.33
N LEU A 108 4.74 0.47 1.25
CA LEU A 108 4.46 1.35 2.39
C LEU A 108 5.68 1.52 3.31
N LYS A 109 6.44 0.45 3.53
CA LYS A 109 7.67 0.50 4.31
C LYS A 109 8.72 1.39 3.65
N MET A 110 8.86 1.28 2.32
CA MET A 110 9.78 2.12 1.54
C MET A 110 9.38 3.59 1.58
N GLU A 111 8.09 3.92 1.40
CA GLU A 111 7.57 5.29 1.50
C GLU A 111 7.85 5.91 2.87
N LYS A 112 7.54 5.18 3.96
CA LYS A 112 7.86 5.63 5.33
C LYS A 112 9.37 5.87 5.55
N GLY A 113 10.21 5.01 4.99
CA GLY A 113 11.66 5.19 5.01
C GLY A 113 12.10 6.47 4.30
N ASN A 114 11.54 6.73 3.11
CA ASN A 114 11.83 7.94 2.34
C ASN A 114 11.43 9.21 3.09
N LEU A 115 10.24 9.24 3.72
CA LEU A 115 9.81 10.37 4.53
C LEU A 115 10.74 10.58 5.75
N ALA A 116 11.11 9.51 6.44
CA ALA A 116 12.01 9.58 7.60
C ALA A 116 13.40 10.12 7.20
N ASN A 117 13.94 9.68 6.06
CA ASN A 117 15.21 10.17 5.53
C ASN A 117 15.10 11.65 5.15
N ALA A 118 14.04 12.07 4.45
CA ALA A 118 13.82 13.47 4.10
C ALA A 118 13.72 14.37 5.35
N LEU A 119 13.05 13.91 6.41
CA LEU A 119 12.97 14.64 7.68
C LEU A 119 14.34 14.78 8.35
N ALA A 120 15.13 13.71 8.37
CA ALA A 120 16.48 13.72 8.91
C ALA A 120 17.39 14.69 8.13
N ASP A 121 17.36 14.62 6.80
CA ASP A 121 18.16 15.47 5.92
C ASP A 121 17.80 16.94 6.08
N ILE A 122 16.51 17.28 6.11
CA ILE A 122 16.06 18.67 6.32
C ILE A 122 16.45 19.16 7.72
N SER A 123 16.34 18.32 8.75
CA SER A 123 16.79 18.66 10.10
C SER A 123 18.29 18.98 10.15
N HIS A 124 19.11 18.18 9.47
CA HIS A 124 20.55 18.43 9.33
C HIS A 124 20.81 19.73 8.56
N GLN A 125 20.13 19.94 7.43
CA GLN A 125 20.28 21.15 6.62
C GLN A 125 19.83 22.43 7.31
N LEU A 126 18.90 22.36 8.27
CA LEU A 126 18.47 23.50 9.10
C LEU A 126 19.47 23.84 10.21
N LYS A 127 20.23 22.86 10.72
CA LYS A 127 21.20 23.09 11.80
C LYS A 127 22.33 24.03 11.38
N THR A 128 22.78 23.92 10.12
CA THR A 128 23.84 24.77 9.56
C THR A 128 23.47 26.26 9.51
N PRO A 129 22.40 26.69 8.82
CA PRO A 129 22.01 28.10 8.78
C PRO A 129 21.63 28.63 10.17
N LEU A 130 21.08 27.80 11.05
CA LEU A 130 20.83 28.18 12.45
C LEU A 130 22.12 28.50 13.21
N THR A 131 23.16 27.69 13.02
CA THR A 131 24.48 27.93 13.63
C THR A 131 25.10 29.21 13.08
N SER A 132 25.03 29.43 11.77
CA SER A 132 25.50 30.66 11.12
C SER A 132 24.73 31.89 11.62
N LEU A 133 23.40 31.82 11.75
CA LEU A 133 22.57 32.90 12.30
C LEU A 133 22.99 33.27 13.72
N ASN A 134 23.32 32.29 14.57
CA ASN A 134 23.81 32.55 15.92
C ASN A 134 25.16 33.29 15.92
N ILE A 135 26.06 32.92 15.02
CA ILE A 135 27.36 33.61 14.86
C ILE A 135 27.15 35.03 14.37
N LEU A 136 26.34 35.23 13.31
CA LEU A 136 26.04 36.55 12.76
C LEU A 136 25.37 37.45 13.80
N ASN A 137 24.45 36.91 14.61
CA ASN A 137 23.85 37.65 15.72
C ASN A 137 24.88 38.05 16.79
N ALA A 138 25.82 37.17 17.13
CA ALA A 138 26.90 37.52 18.05
C ALA A 138 27.81 38.62 17.48
N SER A 139 28.08 38.58 16.17
CA SER A 139 28.84 39.62 15.47
C SER A 139 28.14 40.98 15.47
N LEU A 140 26.81 41.01 15.27
CA LEU A 140 26.01 42.25 15.27
C LEU A 140 26.04 43.02 16.60
N CYS A 141 26.35 42.34 17.71
CA CYS A 141 26.53 42.95 19.02
C CYS A 141 27.84 43.73 19.17
N ASN A 142 28.75 43.68 18.19
CA ASN A 142 29.97 44.49 18.21
C ASN A 142 29.64 45.97 17.94
N GLU A 143 30.01 46.85 18.86
CA GLU A 143 29.79 48.30 18.77
C GLU A 143 30.74 48.99 17.78
N GLU A 144 31.84 48.34 17.40
CA GLU A 144 32.83 48.88 16.46
C GLU A 144 32.47 48.68 14.97
N LEU A 145 31.34 48.02 14.67
CA LEU A 145 30.89 47.80 13.29
C LEU A 145 30.46 49.11 12.62
N THR A 146 30.91 49.29 11.38
CA THR A 146 30.38 50.33 10.49
C THR A 146 28.93 50.02 10.07
N ASP A 147 28.21 51.05 9.62
CA ASP A 147 26.83 50.87 9.13
C ASP A 147 26.78 49.94 7.91
N GLU A 148 27.76 50.02 7.01
CA GLU A 148 27.89 49.12 5.87
C GLU A 148 28.10 47.65 6.28
N GLU A 149 29.01 47.38 7.24
CA GLU A 149 29.23 46.01 7.73
C GLU A 149 28.00 45.44 8.43
N ARG A 150 27.30 46.29 9.22
CA ARG A 150 26.04 45.91 9.87
C ARG A 150 24.97 45.55 8.83
N TYR A 151 24.87 46.33 7.75
CA TYR A 151 23.92 46.07 6.68
C TYR A 151 24.20 44.73 5.97
N GLU A 152 25.45 44.43 5.65
CA GLU A 152 25.83 43.15 5.02
C GLU A 152 25.52 41.95 5.94
N LEU A 153 25.78 42.05 7.25
CA LEU A 153 25.41 41.00 8.20
C LEU A 153 23.89 40.76 8.23
N ILE A 154 23.08 41.82 8.28
CA ILE A 154 21.60 41.72 8.26
C ILE A 154 21.12 41.11 6.94
N ARG A 155 21.74 41.48 5.83
CA ARG A 155 21.43 40.92 4.50
C ARG A 155 21.73 39.43 4.46
N GLU A 156 22.86 38.99 5.00
CA GLU A 156 23.24 37.57 5.09
C GLU A 156 22.26 36.78 5.96
N GLN A 157 21.85 37.33 7.12
CA GLN A 157 20.81 36.72 7.96
C GLN A 157 19.49 36.55 7.20
N THR A 158 19.07 37.57 6.45
CA THR A 158 17.83 37.53 5.67
C THR A 158 17.87 36.44 4.60
N MET A 159 19.02 36.26 3.93
CA MET A 159 19.22 35.17 2.97
C MET A 159 19.17 33.79 3.63
N LEU A 160 19.78 33.61 4.81
CA LEU A 160 19.73 32.35 5.57
C LEU A 160 18.31 32.01 6.03
N LEU A 161 17.56 32.99 6.54
CA LEU A 161 16.16 32.81 6.95
C LEU A 161 15.29 32.40 5.75
N SER A 162 15.43 33.08 4.61
CA SER A 162 14.70 32.75 3.38
C SER A 162 15.00 31.31 2.93
N ARG A 163 16.25 30.86 3.06
CA ARG A 163 16.63 29.47 2.76
C ARG A 163 15.99 28.47 3.73
N MET A 164 15.92 28.79 5.01
CA MET A 164 15.26 27.94 6.02
C MET A 164 13.75 27.83 5.74
N GLU A 165 13.09 28.94 5.42
CA GLU A 165 11.68 28.97 5.04
C GLU A 165 11.41 28.07 3.82
N TRP A 166 12.27 28.14 2.81
CA TRP A 166 12.16 27.29 1.62
C TRP A 166 12.30 25.79 1.96
N LEU A 167 13.24 25.42 2.84
CA LEU A 167 13.41 24.03 3.30
C LEU A 167 12.17 23.53 4.06
N ILE A 168 11.62 24.35 4.95
CA ILE A 168 10.43 24.02 5.73
C ILE A 168 9.21 23.89 4.80
N ALA A 169 9.04 24.81 3.85
CA ALA A 169 7.97 24.74 2.88
C ALA A 169 8.04 23.46 2.04
N THR A 170 9.25 23.08 1.62
CA THR A 170 9.49 21.83 0.88
C THR A 170 9.13 20.60 1.71
N LEU A 171 9.55 20.54 2.98
CA LEU A 171 9.17 19.45 3.90
C LEU A 171 7.66 19.33 4.06
N LEU A 172 6.97 20.45 4.27
CA LEU A 172 5.51 20.47 4.43
C LEU A 172 4.78 20.00 3.17
N LYS A 173 5.29 20.34 1.98
CA LYS A 173 4.74 19.84 0.70
C LYS A 173 4.91 18.33 0.56
N ILE A 174 6.11 17.81 0.84
CA ILE A 174 6.38 16.36 0.82
C ILE A 174 5.48 15.64 1.82
N SER A 175 5.32 16.16 3.03
CA SER A 175 4.45 15.57 4.05
C SER A 175 2.98 15.58 3.64
N LYS A 176 2.49 16.65 3.00
CA LYS A 176 1.12 16.69 2.46
C LYS A 176 0.90 15.67 1.34
N LEU A 177 1.93 15.45 0.51
CA LEU A 177 1.93 14.46 -0.56
C LEU A 177 1.88 13.04 0.00
N ASP A 178 2.73 12.72 0.98
CA ASP A 178 2.75 11.44 1.67
C ASP A 178 1.44 11.14 2.40
N ALA A 179 0.85 12.14 3.07
CA ALA A 179 -0.44 12.00 3.74
C ALA A 179 -1.64 11.89 2.76
N GLY A 180 -1.42 12.00 1.45
CA GLY A 180 -2.50 11.97 0.44
C GLY A 180 -3.50 13.12 0.58
N THR A 181 -3.11 14.21 1.25
CA THR A 181 -4.01 15.34 1.55
C THR A 181 -4.04 16.40 0.45
N ILE A 182 -3.24 16.22 -0.60
CA ILE A 182 -3.24 17.11 -1.76
C ILE A 182 -4.55 16.93 -2.51
N THR A 183 -5.34 17.99 -2.57
CA THR A 183 -6.50 18.06 -3.46
C THR A 183 -6.12 18.86 -4.70
N LEU A 184 -5.94 18.19 -5.83
CA LEU A 184 -5.73 18.84 -7.12
C LEU A 184 -7.00 19.58 -7.54
N LYS A 185 -6.84 20.83 -7.99
CA LYS A 185 -7.94 21.66 -8.50
C LYS A 185 -7.73 21.93 -9.98
N PRO A 186 -8.00 20.94 -10.85
CA PRO A 186 -7.82 21.12 -12.28
C PRO A 186 -8.79 22.18 -12.81
N GLN A 187 -8.24 23.14 -13.54
CA GLN A 187 -8.97 24.22 -14.17
C GLN A 187 -8.50 24.39 -15.62
N ALA A 188 -9.39 24.85 -16.50
CA ALA A 188 -9.04 25.12 -17.89
C ALA A 188 -8.10 26.33 -17.97
N VAL A 189 -6.82 26.07 -18.24
CA VAL A 189 -5.77 27.10 -18.31
C VAL A 189 -4.97 26.98 -19.59
N TYR A 190 -4.40 28.09 -20.04
CA TYR A 190 -3.46 28.06 -21.17
C TYR A 190 -2.15 27.43 -20.71
N LEU A 191 -1.65 26.45 -21.47
CA LEU A 191 -0.39 25.78 -21.12
C LEU A 191 0.78 26.77 -21.05
N LYS A 192 0.75 27.82 -21.87
CA LYS A 192 1.74 28.89 -21.88
C LYS A 192 1.91 29.54 -20.49
N ASP A 193 0.80 29.87 -19.82
CA ASP A 193 0.83 30.53 -18.50
C ASP A 193 1.45 29.62 -17.43
N VAL A 194 1.17 28.31 -17.50
CA VAL A 194 1.73 27.31 -16.58
C VAL A 194 3.24 27.17 -16.79
N VAL A 195 3.69 27.10 -18.04
CA VAL A 195 5.10 26.95 -18.38
C VAL A 195 5.89 28.22 -18.06
N GLU A 196 5.36 29.41 -18.35
CA GLU A 196 5.98 30.68 -17.96
C GLU A 196 6.11 30.79 -16.43
N LYS A 197 5.11 30.32 -15.67
CA LYS A 197 5.18 30.26 -14.21
C LYS A 197 6.27 29.29 -13.73
N ALA A 198 6.43 28.15 -14.39
CA ALA A 198 7.45 27.14 -14.05
C ALA A 198 8.89 27.62 -14.36
N ILE A 199 9.07 28.36 -15.46
CA ILE A 199 10.38 28.82 -15.93
C ILE A 199 10.88 30.04 -15.16
N ARG A 200 9.98 30.93 -14.71
CA ARG A 200 10.34 32.20 -14.04
C ARG A 200 11.41 32.07 -12.94
N PRO A 201 11.36 31.08 -12.01
CA PRO A 201 12.40 30.92 -11.00
C PRO A 201 13.77 30.51 -11.57
N LEU A 202 13.81 29.89 -12.75
CA LEU A 202 15.01 29.38 -13.42
C LEU A 202 15.70 30.43 -14.30
N GLU A 203 15.00 31.51 -14.70
CA GLU A 203 15.52 32.51 -15.63
C GLU A 203 16.83 33.14 -15.14
N ILE A 204 16.88 33.56 -13.87
CA ILE A 204 18.08 34.18 -13.28
C ILE A 204 19.25 33.18 -13.26
N ALA A 205 18.97 31.92 -12.89
CA ALA A 205 20.00 30.88 -12.82
C ALA A 205 20.51 30.49 -14.22
N ALA A 206 19.63 30.47 -15.21
CA ALA A 206 19.99 30.20 -16.60
C ALA A 206 20.84 31.34 -17.18
N GLU A 207 20.49 32.60 -16.92
CA GLU A 207 21.28 33.77 -17.35
C GLU A 207 22.68 33.75 -16.74
N LEU A 208 22.80 33.52 -15.43
CA LEU A 208 24.10 33.41 -14.75
C LEU A 208 24.97 32.26 -15.29
N LYS A 209 24.33 31.20 -15.78
CA LYS A 209 25.01 30.04 -16.39
C LYS A 209 25.16 30.15 -17.91
N MET A 210 24.76 31.27 -18.53
CA MET A 210 24.73 31.48 -19.98
C MET A 210 23.97 30.38 -20.74
N GLN A 211 22.84 29.93 -20.18
CA GLN A 211 21.96 28.93 -20.77
C GLN A 211 20.71 29.60 -21.36
N THR A 212 20.24 29.10 -22.50
CA THR A 212 19.03 29.61 -23.17
C THR A 212 17.87 28.64 -22.97
N ILE A 213 16.76 29.14 -22.42
CA ILE A 213 15.51 28.38 -22.28
C ILE A 213 14.64 28.69 -23.49
N THR A 214 14.28 27.67 -24.28
CA THR A 214 13.42 27.82 -25.47
C THR A 214 12.10 27.11 -25.24
N GLN A 215 10.99 27.81 -25.48
CA GLN A 215 9.64 27.24 -25.38
C GLN A 215 9.02 27.05 -26.76
N VAL A 216 8.49 25.86 -27.04
CA VAL A 216 7.74 25.54 -28.25
C VAL A 216 6.36 25.04 -27.84
N ILE A 217 5.43 25.98 -27.68
CA ILE A 217 4.08 25.72 -27.15
C ILE A 217 3.05 26.25 -28.16
N PRO A 218 2.01 25.47 -28.53
CA PRO A 218 0.92 25.96 -29.37
C PRO A 218 0.15 27.09 -28.67
N ALA A 219 -0.13 28.20 -29.38
CA ALA A 219 -0.63 29.44 -28.79
C ALA A 219 -2.00 29.34 -28.08
N GLU A 220 -2.85 28.40 -28.49
CA GLU A 220 -4.23 28.25 -27.97
C GLU A 220 -4.46 26.93 -27.21
N LEU A 221 -3.40 26.22 -26.84
CA LEU A 221 -3.54 24.95 -26.14
C LEU A 221 -4.05 25.17 -24.70
N LYS A 222 -5.32 24.85 -24.48
CA LYS A 222 -5.95 24.79 -23.16
C LYS A 222 -5.98 23.36 -22.66
N LEU A 223 -5.55 23.17 -21.42
CA LEU A 223 -5.61 21.89 -20.73
C LEU A 223 -6.28 22.08 -19.37
N SER A 224 -6.93 21.01 -18.88
CA SER A 224 -7.49 20.97 -17.53
C SER A 224 -6.39 20.54 -16.56
N LEU A 225 -5.75 21.51 -15.91
CA LEU A 225 -4.55 21.31 -15.09
C LEU A 225 -4.69 22.04 -13.76
N ASP A 226 -4.00 21.54 -12.73
CA ASP A 226 -3.72 22.35 -11.55
C ASP A 226 -2.48 23.22 -11.84
N THR A 227 -2.67 24.53 -11.93
CA THR A 227 -1.61 25.47 -12.30
C THR A 227 -0.42 25.43 -11.35
N ASP A 228 -0.67 25.29 -10.05
CA ASP A 228 0.39 25.37 -9.03
C ASP A 228 1.21 24.09 -9.00
N TRP A 229 0.54 22.94 -8.93
CA TRP A 229 1.22 21.63 -8.89
C TRP A 229 1.92 21.29 -10.21
N THR A 230 1.32 21.65 -11.34
CA THR A 230 1.93 21.38 -12.66
C THR A 230 3.13 22.29 -12.90
N ALA A 231 3.05 23.57 -12.51
CA ALA A 231 4.20 24.47 -12.62
C ALA A 231 5.34 24.07 -11.69
N GLU A 232 5.02 23.61 -10.47
CA GLU A 232 6.03 23.10 -9.53
C GLU A 232 6.72 21.83 -10.06
N ALA A 233 5.97 20.88 -10.62
CA ALA A 233 6.53 19.66 -11.21
C ALA A 233 7.41 19.93 -12.45
N LEU A 234 7.13 20.99 -13.20
CA LEU A 234 7.92 21.40 -14.36
C LEU A 234 9.15 22.24 -13.99
N GLY A 235 9.11 22.96 -12.87
CA GLY A 235 10.17 23.87 -12.42
C GLY A 235 11.18 23.25 -11.45
N MET A 236 10.95 22.01 -11.01
CA MET A 236 11.86 21.25 -10.14
C MET A 236 13.00 20.57 -10.91
#